data_AF-A0A848XTU0-F1
#
_entry.id   AF-A0A848XTU0-F1
#
_cell.length_a   1.000
_cell.length_b   1.000
_cell.length_c   1.000
_cell.angle_alpha   90.00
_cell.angle_beta   90.00
_cell.angle_gamma   90.00
#
_symmetry.space_group_name_H-M   'P 1'
#
loop_
_entity.id
_entity.type
_entity.pdbx_description
1 polymer ?
#
loop_
_entity_poly.entity_id
_entity_poly.type
_entity_poly.pdbx_seq_one_letter_code
_entity_poly.pdbx_strand_id
1 'polypeptide(L)'
;MGKKKKKAQKQKKDALANLPENVAGQAREIWLAGLGALDRARKDGGKQFDDLVKRGEKVRSKGSEAIDDVLDQIEQAGRVATGKAKSATKKAAGLAGAGVDRLESAVEAVMVRTGIPGREEVAALSDQVEALRARMAHLLGDGPTPTVYSLQPREDGWAVQKVGAKQASSTHGTKKEALVAARKLAKQHAPSRLVIHRADGTEQETVEYEG
;
A
#
# COMPACT_ATOMS: atom_id res chain seq x y z
N MET A 1 -1.89 16.84 -41.60
CA MET A 1 -2.13 15.76 -40.61
C MET A 1 -3.62 15.31 -40.44
N GLY A 2 -4.61 15.87 -41.15
CA GLY A 2 -6.04 15.57 -40.91
C GLY A 2 -6.60 14.25 -41.49
N LYS A 3 -6.00 13.68 -42.54
CA LYS A 3 -6.54 12.48 -43.22
C LYS A 3 -6.34 11.18 -42.42
N LYS A 4 -5.26 11.07 -41.64
CA LYS A 4 -5.00 9.88 -40.79
C LYS A 4 -5.94 9.80 -39.58
N LYS A 5 -6.27 10.94 -38.96
CA LYS A 5 -7.22 11.00 -37.83
C LYS A 5 -8.65 10.59 -38.25
N LYS A 6 -9.12 11.04 -39.43
CA LYS A 6 -10.45 10.67 -39.94
C LYS A 6 -10.60 9.17 -40.26
N LYS A 7 -9.55 8.51 -40.77
CA LYS A 7 -9.57 7.05 -41.03
C LYS A 7 -9.65 6.22 -39.75
N ALA A 8 -8.88 6.58 -38.71
CA ALA A 8 -8.90 5.88 -37.43
C ALA A 8 -10.26 6.03 -36.70
N GLN A 9 -10.91 7.19 -36.84
CA GLN A 9 -12.22 7.44 -36.24
C GLN A 9 -13.35 6.70 -36.96
N LYS A 10 -13.24 6.54 -38.29
CA LYS A 10 -14.16 5.71 -39.09
C LYS A 10 -14.03 4.23 -38.75
N GLN A 11 -12.80 3.71 -38.68
CA GLN A 11 -12.54 2.31 -38.29
C GLN A 11 -13.03 1.97 -36.88
N LYS A 12 -12.93 2.89 -35.90
CA LYS A 12 -13.50 2.68 -34.56
C LYS A 12 -15.03 2.61 -34.59
N LYS A 13 -15.69 3.45 -35.40
CA LYS A 13 -17.16 3.41 -35.58
C LYS A 13 -17.62 2.09 -36.23
N ASP A 14 -16.91 1.64 -37.25
CA ASP A 14 -17.23 0.38 -37.95
C ASP A 14 -16.97 -0.84 -37.04
N ALA A 15 -15.92 -0.80 -36.22
CA ALA A 15 -15.64 -1.83 -35.22
C ALA A 15 -16.71 -1.88 -34.12
N LEU A 16 -17.20 -0.72 -33.65
CA LEU A 16 -18.30 -0.60 -32.69
C LEU A 16 -19.66 -1.04 -33.27
N ALA A 17 -19.88 -0.87 -34.57
CA ALA A 17 -21.10 -1.26 -35.27
C ALA A 17 -21.18 -2.77 -35.58
N ASN A 18 -20.05 -3.46 -35.62
CA ASN A 18 -19.95 -4.91 -35.90
C ASN A 18 -19.83 -5.78 -34.63
N LEU A 19 -19.93 -5.21 -33.43
CA LEU A 19 -20.12 -6.05 -32.23
C LEU A 19 -21.53 -6.64 -32.25
N PRO A 20 -21.70 -7.92 -31.89
CA PRO A 20 -23.04 -8.50 -31.76
C PRO A 20 -23.85 -7.65 -30.78
N GLU A 21 -25.12 -7.37 -31.10
CA GLU A 21 -25.95 -6.36 -30.40
C GLU A 21 -26.01 -6.58 -28.88
N ASN A 22 -25.90 -7.83 -28.44
CA ASN A 22 -25.83 -8.20 -27.03
C ASN A 22 -24.59 -7.65 -26.30
N VAL A 23 -23.41 -7.66 -26.93
CA VAL A 23 -22.16 -7.15 -26.34
C VAL A 23 -22.14 -5.62 -26.36
N ALA A 24 -22.65 -5.00 -27.43
CA ALA A 24 -22.80 -3.55 -27.50
C ALA A 24 -23.80 -3.02 -26.45
N GLY A 25 -24.88 -3.77 -26.19
CA GLY A 25 -25.85 -3.50 -25.13
C GLY A 25 -25.22 -3.59 -23.74
N GLN A 26 -24.56 -4.70 -23.41
CA GLN A 26 -23.88 -4.89 -22.11
C GLN A 26 -22.78 -3.85 -21.87
N ALA A 27 -21.98 -3.51 -22.88
CA ALA A 27 -20.97 -2.47 -22.75
C ALA A 27 -21.59 -1.10 -22.45
N ARG A 28 -22.76 -0.79 -23.03
CA ARG A 28 -23.51 0.44 -22.74
C ARG A 28 -24.09 0.43 -21.32
N GLU A 29 -24.63 -0.69 -20.86
CA GLU A 29 -25.13 -0.84 -19.49
C GLU A 29 -24.03 -0.68 -18.45
N ILE A 30 -22.88 -1.34 -18.65
CA ILE A 30 -21.70 -1.19 -17.78
C ILE A 30 -21.23 0.27 -17.77
N TRP A 31 -21.21 0.93 -18.92
CA TRP A 31 -20.83 2.34 -19.01
C TRP A 31 -21.80 3.26 -18.27
N LEU A 32 -23.11 3.05 -18.41
CA LEU A 32 -24.14 3.81 -17.71
C LEU A 32 -24.10 3.55 -16.19
N ALA A 33 -23.89 2.31 -15.77
CA ALA A 33 -23.69 1.95 -14.38
C ALA A 33 -22.44 2.61 -13.79
N GLY A 34 -21.34 2.64 -14.55
CA GLY A 34 -20.10 3.34 -14.16
C GLY A 34 -20.31 4.85 -13.99
N LEU A 35 -21.05 5.49 -14.91
CA LEU A 35 -21.41 6.90 -14.79
C LEU A 35 -22.34 7.18 -13.59
N GLY A 36 -23.29 6.29 -13.31
CA GLY A 36 -24.18 6.38 -12.15
C GLY A 36 -23.43 6.23 -10.82
N ALA A 37 -22.50 5.27 -10.75
CA ALA A 37 -21.64 5.09 -9.58
C ALA A 37 -20.73 6.29 -9.34
N LEU A 38 -20.18 6.91 -10.39
CA LEU A 38 -19.38 8.13 -10.29
C LEU A 38 -20.21 9.33 -9.80
N ASP A 39 -21.43 9.52 -10.31
CA ASP A 39 -22.35 10.55 -9.82
C ASP A 39 -22.69 10.35 -8.33
N ARG A 40 -22.93 9.10 -7.93
CA ARG A 40 -23.18 8.74 -6.53
C ARG A 40 -21.98 9.03 -5.63
N ALA A 41 -20.78 8.64 -6.05
CA ALA A 41 -19.54 8.93 -5.32
C ALA A 41 -19.28 10.44 -5.19
N ARG A 42 -19.58 11.24 -6.22
CA ARG A 42 -19.49 12.71 -6.14
C ARG A 42 -20.48 13.31 -5.14
N LYS A 43 -21.73 12.86 -5.15
CA LYS A 43 -22.78 13.35 -4.23
C LYS A 43 -22.53 12.95 -2.78
N ASP A 44 -22.16 11.70 -2.55
CA ASP A 44 -21.92 11.19 -1.19
C ASP A 44 -20.55 11.62 -0.66
N GLY A 45 -19.53 11.72 -1.52
CA GLY A 45 -18.19 12.14 -1.15
C GLY A 45 -18.13 13.58 -0.64
N GLY A 46 -18.89 14.51 -1.25
CA GLY A 46 -19.00 15.88 -0.76
C GLY A 46 -19.57 15.97 0.66
N LYS A 47 -20.63 15.21 0.95
CA LYS A 47 -21.24 15.18 2.29
C LYS A 47 -20.31 14.58 3.34
N GLN A 48 -19.62 13.49 3.00
CA GLN A 48 -18.64 12.89 3.91
C GLN A 48 -17.47 13.82 4.19
N PHE A 49 -17.01 14.55 3.17
CA PHE A 49 -16.01 15.60 3.33
C PHE A 49 -16.51 16.73 4.24
N ASP A 50 -17.70 17.27 4.00
CA ASP A 50 -18.30 18.32 4.83
C ASP A 50 -18.45 17.87 6.30
N ASP A 51 -18.84 16.61 6.52
CA ASP A 51 -18.94 16.02 7.85
C ASP A 51 -17.56 15.89 8.52
N LEU A 52 -16.53 15.51 7.76
CA LEU A 52 -15.14 15.48 8.25
C LEU A 52 -14.65 16.89 8.60
N VAL A 53 -14.93 17.90 7.77
CA VAL A 53 -14.58 19.30 8.03
C VAL A 53 -15.27 19.80 9.30
N LYS A 54 -16.58 19.59 9.45
CA LYS A 54 -17.32 19.97 10.68
C LYS A 54 -16.79 19.28 11.93
N ARG A 55 -16.41 17.99 11.82
CA ARG A 55 -15.76 17.28 12.93
C ARG A 55 -14.41 17.90 13.27
N GLY A 56 -13.60 18.24 12.26
CA GLY A 56 -12.32 18.94 12.44
C GLY A 56 -12.48 20.31 13.11
N GLU A 57 -13.45 21.10 12.70
CA GLU A 57 -13.77 22.39 13.31
C GLU A 57 -14.16 22.25 14.78
N LYS A 58 -14.98 21.26 15.14
CA LYS A 58 -15.35 20.98 16.54
C LYS A 58 -14.16 20.50 17.39
N VAL A 59 -13.25 19.74 16.82
CA VAL A 59 -12.02 19.32 17.52
C VAL A 59 -11.11 20.53 17.73
N ARG A 60 -10.97 21.39 16.73
CA ARG A 60 -10.20 22.63 16.83
C ARG A 60 -10.78 23.59 17.86
N SER A 61 -12.10 23.81 17.86
CA SER A 61 -12.75 24.73 18.81
C SER A 61 -12.60 24.26 20.25
N LYS A 62 -12.79 22.96 20.51
CA LYS A 62 -12.55 22.38 21.85
C LYS A 62 -11.08 22.44 22.26
N GLY A 63 -10.17 22.32 21.29
CA GLY A 63 -8.74 22.49 21.51
C GLY A 63 -8.39 23.94 21.88
N SER A 64 -8.95 24.93 21.18
CA SER A 64 -8.73 26.35 21.49
C SER A 64 -9.34 26.75 22.82
N GLU A 65 -10.56 26.30 23.14
CA GLU A 65 -11.18 26.54 24.45
C GLU A 65 -10.33 25.97 25.60
N ALA A 66 -9.81 24.75 25.45
CA ALA A 66 -8.93 24.16 26.46
C ALA A 66 -7.59 24.90 26.59
N ILE A 67 -7.07 25.48 25.50
CA ILE A 67 -5.86 26.32 25.53
C ILE A 67 -6.16 27.65 26.22
N ASP A 68 -7.28 28.29 25.90
CA ASP A 68 -7.69 29.55 26.51
C ASP A 68 -7.94 29.37 28.02
N ASP A 69 -8.60 28.28 28.44
CA ASP A 69 -8.78 27.93 29.86
C ASP A 69 -7.43 27.76 30.59
N VAL A 70 -6.43 27.14 29.93
CA VAL A 70 -5.08 26.98 30.50
C VAL A 70 -4.36 28.33 30.58
N LEU A 71 -4.49 29.18 29.57
CA LEU A 71 -3.92 30.53 29.56
C LEU A 71 -4.54 31.40 30.66
N ASP A 72 -5.86 31.35 30.83
CA ASP A 72 -6.57 32.05 31.89
C ASP A 72 -6.15 31.55 33.28
N GLN A 73 -5.96 30.24 33.46
CA GLN A 73 -5.45 29.68 34.71
C GLN A 73 -4.00 30.13 34.98
N ILE A 74 -3.15 30.19 33.96
CA ILE A 74 -1.78 30.69 34.06
C ILE A 74 -1.78 32.18 34.40
N GLU A 75 -2.62 32.98 33.77
CA GLU A 75 -2.70 34.42 34.01
C GLU A 75 -3.23 34.71 35.43
N GLN A 76 -4.24 33.96 35.89
CA GLN A 76 -4.74 34.04 37.26
C GLN A 76 -3.68 33.60 38.28
N ALA A 77 -2.97 32.50 38.03
CA ALA A 77 -1.85 32.06 38.87
C ALA A 77 -0.69 33.08 38.88
N GLY A 78 -0.41 33.71 37.73
CA GLY A 78 0.54 34.79 37.58
C GLY A 78 0.16 36.04 38.38
N ARG A 79 -1.12 36.46 38.35
CA ARG A 79 -1.62 37.58 39.18
C ARG A 79 -1.53 37.28 40.68
N VAL A 80 -1.84 36.05 41.10
CA VAL A 80 -1.69 35.62 42.51
C VAL A 80 -0.21 35.53 42.94
N ALA A 81 0.69 35.18 42.02
CA ALA A 81 2.13 35.16 42.26
C ALA A 81 2.75 36.57 42.31
N THR A 82 2.31 37.49 41.46
CA THR A 82 2.75 38.90 41.45
C THR A 82 2.31 39.63 42.73
N GLY A 83 1.15 39.29 43.29
CA GLY A 83 0.69 39.80 44.60
C GLY A 83 1.47 39.26 45.81
N LYS A 84 2.28 38.21 45.66
CA LYS A 84 3.08 37.58 46.73
C LYS A 84 4.60 37.64 46.46
N ALA A 85 5.04 38.51 45.55
CA ALA A 85 6.44 38.65 45.12
C ALA A 85 7.35 39.39 46.11
N LYS A 86 7.29 39.04 47.40
CA LYS A 86 8.31 39.39 48.40
C LYS A 86 8.64 38.19 49.31
N SER A 87 8.73 36.96 48.78
CA SER A 87 9.34 35.79 49.50
C SER A 87 9.34 34.45 48.72
N ALA A 88 9.51 34.39 47.39
CA ALA A 88 9.26 33.13 46.65
C ALA A 88 10.31 32.67 45.62
N THR A 89 11.55 33.17 45.67
CA THR A 89 12.62 32.70 44.76
C THR A 89 12.90 31.20 44.89
N LYS A 90 12.61 30.58 46.04
CA LYS A 90 12.79 29.13 46.25
C LYS A 90 11.59 28.27 45.82
N LYS A 91 10.38 28.83 45.72
CA LYS A 91 9.18 28.11 45.24
C LYS A 91 9.05 28.16 43.72
N ALA A 92 9.60 29.20 43.07
CA ALA A 92 9.62 29.33 41.62
C ALA A 92 10.38 28.18 40.92
N ALA A 93 11.48 27.69 41.51
CA ALA A 93 12.21 26.53 40.97
C ALA A 93 11.39 25.23 41.05
N GLY A 94 10.65 25.01 42.13
CA GLY A 94 9.75 23.85 42.28
C GLY A 94 8.50 23.94 41.40
N LEU A 95 8.00 25.16 41.15
CA LEU A 95 6.90 25.42 40.22
C LEU A 95 7.31 25.26 38.76
N ALA A 96 8.55 25.62 38.41
CA ALA A 96 9.10 25.36 37.08
C ALA A 96 9.27 23.85 36.84
N GLY A 97 9.83 23.11 37.81
CA GLY A 97 9.91 21.63 37.72
C GLY A 97 8.54 20.98 37.61
N ALA A 98 7.60 21.33 38.49
CA ALA A 98 6.22 20.82 38.43
C ALA A 98 5.43 21.32 37.20
N GLY A 99 5.90 22.35 36.52
CA GLY A 99 5.38 22.82 35.23
C GLY A 99 5.82 21.92 34.09
N VAL A 100 7.09 21.51 34.09
CA VAL A 100 7.66 20.56 33.12
C VAL A 100 7.01 19.18 33.28
N ASP A 101 6.86 18.67 34.50
CA ASP A 101 6.24 17.36 34.76
C ASP A 101 4.77 17.31 34.28
N ARG A 102 4.04 18.41 34.45
CA ARG A 102 2.65 18.53 33.95
C ARG A 102 2.58 18.69 32.44
N LEU A 103 3.57 19.34 31.83
CA LEU A 103 3.70 19.44 30.37
C LEU A 103 3.96 18.07 29.77
N GLU A 104 4.84 17.28 30.37
CA GLU A 104 5.13 15.91 29.94
C GLU A 104 3.89 15.01 30.06
N SER A 105 3.20 15.09 31.19
CA SER A 105 1.92 14.37 31.40
C SER A 105 0.82 14.82 30.42
N ALA A 106 0.77 16.12 30.08
CA ALA A 106 -0.20 16.66 29.13
C ALA A 106 0.14 16.26 27.68
N VAL A 107 1.42 16.22 27.32
CA VAL A 107 1.89 15.73 26.03
C VAL A 107 1.58 14.24 25.89
N GLU A 108 1.80 13.44 26.93
CA GLU A 108 1.44 12.02 26.96
C GLU A 108 -0.07 11.81 26.84
N ALA A 109 -0.88 12.61 27.55
CA ALA A 109 -2.34 12.57 27.43
C ALA A 109 -2.85 13.00 26.05
N VAL A 110 -2.21 13.99 25.41
CA VAL A 110 -2.53 14.42 24.04
C VAL A 110 -2.10 13.35 23.03
N MET A 111 -0.98 12.69 23.24
CA MET A 111 -0.46 11.59 22.41
C MET A 111 -1.43 10.41 22.40
N VAL A 112 -1.90 9.98 23.58
CA VAL A 112 -2.96 8.98 23.76
C VAL A 112 -4.28 9.42 23.12
N ARG A 113 -4.65 10.71 23.25
CA ARG A 113 -5.94 11.23 22.72
C ARG A 113 -5.95 11.49 21.22
N THR A 114 -4.80 11.75 20.61
CA THR A 114 -4.65 11.98 19.16
C THR A 114 -4.27 10.72 18.40
N GLY A 115 -4.04 9.60 19.10
CA GLY A 115 -3.69 8.31 18.49
C GLY A 115 -2.30 8.31 17.85
N ILE A 116 -1.42 9.21 18.30
CA ILE A 116 -0.02 9.24 17.87
C ILE A 116 0.71 8.25 18.78
N PRO A 117 1.17 7.10 18.29
CA PRO A 117 1.79 6.10 19.16
C PRO A 117 3.13 6.63 19.70
N GLY A 118 3.32 6.45 21.01
CA GLY A 118 4.54 6.83 21.71
C GLY A 118 5.74 5.97 21.33
N ARG A 119 6.95 6.38 21.75
CA ARG A 119 8.19 5.66 21.42
C ARG A 119 8.20 4.21 21.92
N GLU A 120 7.61 3.97 23.09
CA GLU A 120 7.49 2.63 23.69
C GLU A 120 6.48 1.76 22.96
N GLU A 121 5.34 2.32 22.53
CA GLU A 121 4.32 1.58 21.76
C GLU A 121 4.83 1.20 20.38
N VAL A 122 5.62 2.07 19.73
CA VAL A 122 6.28 1.76 18.44
C VAL A 122 7.33 0.66 18.63
N ALA A 123 8.08 0.68 19.72
CA ALA A 123 9.06 -0.38 20.03
C ALA A 123 8.34 -1.72 20.30
N ALA A 124 7.32 -1.72 21.16
CA ALA A 124 6.54 -2.91 21.47
C ALA A 124 5.81 -3.46 20.24
N LEU A 125 5.30 -2.61 19.35
CA LEU A 125 4.69 -3.03 18.10
C LEU A 125 5.73 -3.59 17.12
N SER A 126 6.93 -2.99 17.06
CA SER A 126 8.03 -3.52 16.25
C SER A 126 8.45 -4.91 16.72
N ASP A 127 8.56 -5.13 18.04
CA ASP A 127 8.86 -6.43 18.62
C ASP A 127 7.75 -7.46 18.35
N GLN A 128 6.49 -7.03 18.44
CA GLN A 128 5.34 -7.89 18.09
C GLN A 128 5.31 -8.24 16.59
N VAL A 129 5.64 -7.28 15.71
CA VAL A 129 5.76 -7.52 14.26
C VAL A 129 6.90 -8.48 13.98
N GLU A 130 8.03 -8.35 14.64
CA GLU A 130 9.17 -9.26 14.46
C GLU A 130 8.86 -10.66 14.98
N ALA A 131 8.21 -10.77 16.13
CA ALA A 131 7.72 -12.05 16.67
C ALA A 131 6.65 -12.68 15.76
N LEU A 132 5.77 -11.88 15.18
CA LEU A 132 4.77 -12.34 14.21
C LEU A 132 5.43 -12.76 12.90
N ARG A 133 6.45 -12.03 12.42
CA ARG A 133 7.27 -12.41 11.25
C ARG A 133 8.02 -13.70 11.49
N ALA A 134 8.59 -13.89 12.68
CA ALA A 134 9.25 -15.13 13.07
C ALA A 134 8.26 -16.30 13.14
N ARG A 135 7.06 -16.08 13.71
CA ARG A 135 5.98 -17.08 13.71
C ARG A 135 5.45 -17.36 12.30
N MET A 136 5.32 -16.35 11.45
CA MET A 136 4.94 -16.52 10.05
C MET A 136 6.04 -17.26 9.29
N ALA A 137 7.31 -16.94 9.46
CA ALA A 137 8.43 -17.68 8.87
C ALA A 137 8.48 -19.14 9.36
N HIS A 138 8.08 -19.39 10.61
CA HIS A 138 7.98 -20.73 11.17
C HIS A 138 6.74 -21.50 10.67
N LEU A 139 5.59 -20.83 10.51
CA LEU A 139 4.33 -21.42 10.03
C LEU A 139 4.27 -21.58 8.51
N LEU A 140 4.81 -20.62 7.77
CA LEU A 140 5.02 -20.70 6.33
C LEU A 140 6.22 -21.59 5.99
N GLY A 141 7.01 -21.94 7.01
CA GLY A 141 8.30 -22.59 6.85
C GLY A 141 9.24 -21.73 5.99
N ASP A 142 10.51 -22.09 6.02
CA ASP A 142 11.40 -21.83 4.90
C ASP A 142 10.95 -22.74 3.73
N GLY A 143 9.73 -22.55 3.25
CA GLY A 143 9.18 -23.31 2.14
C GLY A 143 10.13 -23.13 0.97
N PRO A 144 10.71 -24.21 0.41
CA PRO A 144 11.70 -24.12 -0.66
C PRO A 144 11.16 -23.18 -1.74
N THR A 145 11.80 -22.02 -1.88
CA THR A 145 11.46 -21.10 -2.98
C THR A 145 11.56 -21.92 -4.25
N PRO A 146 10.44 -22.14 -4.98
CA PRO A 146 10.43 -23.14 -6.01
C PRO A 146 11.44 -22.72 -7.06
N THR A 147 12.37 -23.62 -7.39
CA THR A 147 13.40 -23.30 -8.38
C THR A 147 12.70 -22.96 -9.70
N VAL A 148 12.77 -21.71 -10.14
CA VAL A 148 12.06 -21.26 -11.34
C VAL A 148 12.94 -21.51 -12.57
N TYR A 149 12.41 -22.20 -13.59
CA TYR A 149 13.04 -22.36 -14.90
C TYR A 149 12.26 -21.54 -15.94
N SER A 150 12.95 -20.75 -16.75
CA SER A 150 12.40 -19.96 -17.86
C SER A 150 12.92 -20.50 -19.20
N LEU A 151 12.01 -20.62 -20.17
CA LEU A 151 12.31 -20.96 -21.56
C LEU A 151 12.35 -19.69 -22.41
N GLN A 152 13.50 -19.31 -22.93
CA GLN A 152 13.67 -18.10 -23.75
C GLN A 152 14.06 -18.43 -25.20
N PRO A 153 13.48 -17.72 -26.20
CA PRO A 153 13.93 -17.82 -27.57
C PRO A 153 15.31 -17.15 -27.75
N ARG A 154 16.18 -17.76 -28.55
CA ARG A 154 17.49 -17.22 -28.97
C ARG A 154 17.59 -17.28 -30.49
N GLU A 155 18.57 -16.56 -31.06
CA GLU A 155 18.79 -16.48 -32.51
C GLU A 155 18.91 -17.86 -33.19
N ASP A 156 19.52 -18.84 -32.51
CA ASP A 156 19.72 -20.21 -33.02
C ASP A 156 18.88 -21.29 -32.30
N GLY A 157 17.77 -20.93 -31.64
CA GLY A 157 16.86 -21.92 -31.04
C GLY A 157 16.25 -21.51 -29.70
N TRP A 158 16.15 -22.46 -28.76
CA TRP A 158 15.48 -22.31 -27.47
C TRP A 158 16.43 -22.63 -26.31
N ALA A 159 16.48 -21.75 -25.32
CA ALA A 159 17.30 -21.93 -24.13
C ALA A 159 16.42 -22.16 -22.89
N VAL A 160 16.80 -23.15 -22.08
CA VAL A 160 16.25 -23.37 -20.74
C VAL A 160 17.19 -22.74 -19.74
N GLN A 161 16.72 -21.82 -18.92
CA GLN A 161 17.53 -21.10 -17.94
C GLN A 161 16.87 -21.13 -16.58
N LYS A 162 17.62 -21.46 -15.52
CA LYS A 162 17.17 -21.25 -14.15
C LYS A 162 17.16 -19.74 -13.85
N VAL A 163 16.04 -19.21 -13.37
CA VAL A 163 15.90 -17.80 -12.99
C VAL A 163 16.93 -17.49 -11.89
N GLY A 164 17.79 -16.50 -12.16
CA GLY A 164 18.93 -16.13 -11.31
C GLY A 164 20.29 -16.68 -11.75
N ALA A 165 20.35 -17.61 -12.71
CA ALA A 165 21.62 -18.11 -13.28
C ALA A 165 22.10 -17.20 -14.43
N LYS A 166 23.41 -16.92 -14.50
CA LYS A 166 24.01 -16.09 -15.57
C LYS A 166 24.14 -16.82 -16.93
N GLN A 167 23.92 -18.13 -16.96
CA GLN A 167 24.05 -18.97 -18.15
C GLN A 167 22.84 -19.89 -18.32
N ALA A 168 22.51 -20.21 -19.56
CA ALA A 168 21.47 -21.18 -19.88
C ALA A 168 21.89 -22.58 -19.41
N SER A 169 20.95 -23.30 -18.78
CA SER A 169 21.15 -24.67 -18.31
C SER A 169 21.18 -25.67 -19.48
N SER A 170 20.48 -25.39 -20.58
CA SER A 170 20.60 -26.13 -21.84
C SER A 170 20.06 -25.32 -23.02
N THR A 171 20.53 -25.63 -24.23
CA THR A 171 20.08 -25.02 -25.50
C THR A 171 19.64 -26.11 -26.47
N HIS A 172 18.54 -25.89 -27.20
CA HIS A 172 17.92 -26.85 -28.10
C HIS A 172 17.49 -26.19 -29.40
N GLY A 173 17.54 -26.91 -30.52
CA GLY A 173 17.14 -26.38 -31.83
C GLY A 173 15.63 -26.16 -31.97
N THR A 174 14.81 -26.93 -31.25
CA THR A 174 13.35 -26.84 -31.32
C THR A 174 12.69 -26.56 -29.98
N LYS A 175 11.54 -25.87 -30.01
CA LYS A 175 10.73 -25.59 -28.80
C LYS A 175 10.29 -26.86 -28.09
N LYS A 176 10.01 -27.93 -28.85
CA LYS A 176 9.53 -29.21 -28.31
C LYS A 176 10.60 -29.90 -27.48
N GLU A 177 11.85 -29.93 -27.96
CA GLU A 177 12.99 -30.51 -27.24
C GLU A 177 13.31 -29.71 -25.97
N ALA A 178 13.29 -28.37 -26.08
CA ALA A 178 13.51 -27.49 -24.94
C ALA A 178 12.44 -27.68 -23.84
N LEU A 179 11.17 -27.85 -24.23
CA LEU A 179 10.07 -28.12 -23.29
C LEU A 179 10.25 -29.44 -22.55
N VAL A 180 10.65 -30.50 -23.26
CA VAL A 180 10.88 -31.82 -22.63
C VAL A 180 12.03 -31.74 -21.62
N ALA A 181 13.14 -31.10 -22.01
CA ALA A 181 14.28 -30.90 -21.12
C ALA A 181 13.92 -30.03 -19.89
N ALA A 182 13.18 -28.94 -20.09
CA ALA A 182 12.76 -28.05 -19.02
C ALA A 182 11.79 -28.72 -18.03
N ARG A 183 10.84 -29.53 -18.54
CA ARG A 183 9.93 -30.32 -17.69
C ARG A 183 10.66 -31.40 -16.91
N LYS A 184 11.67 -32.05 -17.51
CA LYS A 184 12.51 -33.04 -16.82
C LYS A 184 13.30 -32.41 -15.67
N LEU A 185 13.92 -31.25 -15.92
CA LEU A 185 14.65 -30.50 -14.90
C LEU A 185 13.73 -29.97 -13.78
N ALA A 186 12.55 -29.44 -14.15
CA ALA A 186 11.57 -28.99 -13.17
C ALA A 186 11.10 -30.14 -12.25
N LYS A 187 10.77 -31.29 -12.81
CA LYS A 187 10.38 -32.48 -12.02
C LYS A 187 11.49 -33.01 -11.11
N GLN A 188 12.75 -32.92 -11.55
CA GLN A 188 13.91 -33.37 -10.77
C GLN A 188 14.21 -32.45 -9.58
N HIS A 189 13.79 -31.19 -9.64
CA HIS A 189 14.08 -30.16 -8.63
C HIS A 189 12.82 -29.65 -7.92
N ALA A 190 11.86 -30.53 -7.65
CA ALA A 190 10.64 -30.15 -6.94
C ALA A 190 10.93 -29.69 -5.49
N PRO A 191 10.23 -28.65 -4.99
CA PRO A 191 9.24 -27.86 -5.73
C PRO A 191 9.89 -26.88 -6.71
N SER A 192 9.33 -26.78 -7.91
CA SER A 192 9.84 -25.93 -8.98
C SER A 192 8.71 -25.33 -9.81
N ARG A 193 8.99 -24.20 -10.47
CA ARG A 193 8.05 -23.53 -11.38
C ARG A 193 8.67 -23.40 -12.76
N LEU A 194 8.00 -23.90 -13.79
CA LEU A 194 8.42 -23.76 -15.18
C LEU A 194 7.60 -22.66 -15.86
N VAL A 195 8.26 -21.59 -16.29
CA VAL A 195 7.67 -20.51 -17.08
C VAL A 195 8.03 -20.72 -18.55
N ILE A 196 7.02 -20.98 -19.38
CA ILE A 196 7.15 -21.22 -20.81
C ILE A 196 6.86 -19.90 -21.54
N HIS A 197 7.85 -19.32 -22.22
CA HIS A 197 7.61 -18.16 -23.07
C HIS A 197 7.27 -18.58 -24.52
N ARG A 198 6.50 -17.72 -25.21
CA ARG A 198 6.28 -17.77 -26.65
C ARG A 198 7.51 -17.25 -27.41
N ALA A 199 7.54 -17.48 -28.72
CA ALA A 199 8.62 -17.00 -29.60
C ALA A 199 8.71 -15.46 -29.67
N ASP A 200 7.66 -14.76 -29.23
CA ASP A 200 7.58 -13.31 -29.11
C ASP A 200 8.01 -12.77 -27.72
N GLY A 201 8.47 -13.65 -26.82
CA GLY A 201 8.88 -13.31 -25.46
C GLY A 201 7.73 -13.18 -24.45
N THR A 202 6.48 -13.28 -24.88
CA THR A 202 5.32 -13.25 -23.96
C THR A 202 5.18 -14.55 -23.20
N GLU A 203 4.81 -14.47 -21.91
CA GLU A 203 4.53 -15.66 -21.10
C GLU A 203 3.35 -16.42 -21.71
N GLN A 204 3.58 -17.71 -22.02
CA GLN A 204 2.57 -18.57 -22.62
C GLN A 204 1.83 -19.36 -21.54
N GLU A 205 2.58 -19.98 -20.65
CA GLU A 205 2.08 -21.00 -19.73
C GLU A 205 3.06 -21.14 -18.57
N THR A 206 2.52 -21.16 -17.36
CA THR A 206 3.27 -21.43 -16.13
C THR A 206 2.81 -22.78 -15.60
N VAL A 207 3.75 -23.71 -15.42
CA VAL A 207 3.48 -25.04 -14.86
C VAL A 207 4.23 -25.16 -13.55
N GLU A 208 3.49 -25.40 -12.48
CA GLU A 208 4.04 -25.63 -11.14
C GLU A 208 4.18 -27.13 -10.90
N TYR A 209 5.32 -27.52 -10.33
CA TYR A 209 5.61 -28.90 -9.95
C TYR A 209 5.80 -28.93 -8.44
N GLU A 210 4.80 -29.47 -7.75
CA GLU A 210 4.87 -29.80 -6.33
C GLU A 210 5.60 -31.14 -6.16
N GLY A 211 6.37 -31.27 -5.07
CA GLY A 211 7.18 -32.45 -4.76
C GLY A 211 6.38 -33.54 -4.07
#